data_AF-A0A660Z4L5-F1
#
_entry.id   AF-A0A660Z4L5-F1
#
_cell.length_a   1.000
_cell.length_b   1.000
_cell.length_c   1.000
_cell.angle_alpha   90.00
_cell.angle_beta   90.00
_cell.angle_gamma   90.00
#
_symmetry.space_group_name_H-M   'P 1'
#
loop_
_entity.id
_entity.type
_entity.pdbx_description
1 polymer ?
#
loop_
_entity_poly.entity_id
_entity_poly.type
_entity_poly.pdbx_seq_one_letter_code
_entity_poly.pdbx_strand_id
1 'polypeptide(L)'
;LLIPSKENKKRSKFVLNKSKEYALLLDDEIDDLEFKLSDGYSSNRILNSIKAIIGSFSKAIFFVVDDDSELFRSKVFPEISSELEKRNIKLVLKSELYKLENKEETDLYNSFDSIFKQLAEEKLNILCIAEDYNLLLPEITRYRKVGFKFINPSLIEN
;
A
#
# COMPACT_ATOMS: atom_id res chain seq x y z
N LEU A 1 -3.41 4.08 -0.74
CA LEU A 1 -3.58 2.68 -1.19
C LEU A 1 -4.92 2.56 -1.90
N LEU A 2 -5.11 1.58 -2.80
CA LEU A 2 -6.40 1.28 -3.40
C LEU A 2 -6.83 -0.14 -3.02
N ILE A 3 -8.08 -0.32 -2.62
CA ILE A 3 -8.66 -1.63 -2.36
C ILE A 3 -9.29 -2.17 -3.66
N PRO A 4 -9.12 -3.44 -4.02
CA PRO A 4 -9.73 -4.00 -5.22
C PRO A 4 -11.25 -3.78 -5.30
N SER A 5 -11.66 -2.91 -6.21
CA SER A 5 -13.07 -2.65 -6.52
C SER A 5 -13.23 -2.12 -7.94
N LYS A 6 -14.43 -2.18 -8.50
CA LYS A 6 -14.75 -1.61 -9.83
C LYS A 6 -14.55 -0.10 -9.85
N GLU A 7 -14.84 0.56 -8.73
CA GLU A 7 -14.58 1.98 -8.56
C GLU A 7 -13.08 2.27 -8.56
N ASN A 8 -12.30 1.54 -7.74
CA ASN A 8 -10.86 1.74 -7.66
C ASN A 8 -10.12 1.34 -8.94
N LYS A 9 -10.69 0.44 -9.76
CA LYS A 9 -10.21 0.17 -11.13
C LYS A 9 -10.34 1.38 -12.07
N LYS A 10 -11.37 2.23 -11.88
CA LYS A 10 -11.48 3.51 -12.60
C LYS A 10 -10.52 4.54 -11.99
N ARG A 11 -10.45 4.58 -10.65
CA ARG A 11 -9.58 5.51 -9.91
C ARG A 11 -8.10 5.28 -10.20
N SER A 12 -7.66 4.04 -10.35
CA SER A 12 -6.27 3.70 -10.70
C SER A 12 -5.86 4.33 -12.03
N LYS A 13 -6.75 4.32 -13.05
CA LYS A 13 -6.50 5.02 -14.32
C LYS A 13 -6.33 6.51 -14.12
N PHE A 14 -7.14 7.13 -13.26
CA PHE A 14 -7.00 8.55 -12.94
C PHE A 14 -5.65 8.86 -12.26
N VAL A 15 -5.24 8.05 -11.29
CA VAL A 15 -3.94 8.19 -10.60
C VAL A 15 -2.79 8.11 -11.60
N LEU A 16 -2.81 7.10 -12.48
CA LEU A 16 -1.79 6.93 -13.53
C LEU A 16 -1.78 8.09 -14.53
N ASN A 17 -2.94 8.60 -14.93
CA ASN A 17 -3.06 9.76 -15.83
C ASN A 17 -2.49 11.05 -15.23
N LYS A 18 -2.34 11.11 -13.90
CA LYS A 18 -1.67 12.20 -13.18
C LYS A 18 -0.18 11.94 -12.94
N SER A 19 0.38 10.93 -13.60
CA SER A 19 1.78 10.48 -13.41
C SER A 19 2.08 10.18 -11.95
N LYS A 20 1.09 9.66 -11.22
CA LYS A 20 1.22 9.18 -9.85
C LYS A 20 1.15 7.66 -9.84
N GLU A 21 1.65 7.09 -8.76
CA GLU A 21 1.71 5.66 -8.54
C GLU A 21 0.67 5.24 -7.50
N TYR A 22 0.36 3.95 -7.47
CA TYR A 22 -0.50 3.38 -6.45
C TYR A 22 -0.03 1.97 -6.10
N ALA A 23 -0.23 1.60 -4.85
CA ALA A 23 -0.17 0.23 -4.35
C ALA A 23 -1.57 -0.25 -4.01
N LEU A 24 -1.75 -1.57 -4.07
CA LEU A 24 -3.04 -2.23 -3.85
C LEU A 24 -3.09 -2.80 -2.43
N LEU A 25 -4.14 -2.54 -1.67
CA LEU A 25 -4.36 -3.12 -0.34
C LEU A 25 -5.25 -4.36 -0.47
N LEU A 26 -4.76 -5.49 0.01
CA LEU A 26 -5.51 -6.72 0.20
C LEU A 26 -5.92 -6.82 1.66
N ASP A 27 -7.22 -6.68 1.93
CA ASP A 27 -7.80 -6.74 3.26
C ASP A 27 -9.23 -7.33 3.20
N ASP A 28 -9.94 -7.22 4.31
CA ASP A 28 -11.29 -7.75 4.47
C ASP A 28 -12.37 -6.87 3.80
N GLU A 29 -12.03 -5.68 3.32
CA GLU A 29 -12.96 -4.72 2.71
C GLU A 29 -13.19 -4.98 1.20
N ILE A 30 -12.59 -6.05 0.64
CA ILE A 30 -12.79 -6.44 -0.75
C ILE A 30 -14.18 -7.08 -0.94
N ASP A 31 -15.17 -6.24 -1.25
CA ASP A 31 -16.56 -6.68 -1.39
C ASP A 31 -17.03 -6.94 -2.82
N ASP A 32 -16.32 -6.39 -3.82
CA ASP A 32 -16.65 -6.65 -5.21
C ASP A 32 -16.47 -8.14 -5.53
N LEU A 33 -17.56 -8.80 -5.94
CA LEU A 33 -17.62 -10.24 -6.17
C LEU A 33 -16.53 -10.77 -7.13
N GLU A 34 -16.10 -9.95 -8.09
CA GLU A 34 -15.02 -10.23 -9.05
C GLU A 34 -13.65 -10.34 -8.38
N PHE A 35 -13.43 -9.62 -7.29
CA PHE A 35 -12.15 -9.51 -6.60
C PHE A 35 -12.15 -10.19 -5.23
N LYS A 36 -13.31 -10.51 -4.68
CA LYS A 36 -13.45 -11.03 -3.31
C LYS A 36 -12.58 -12.28 -3.07
N LEU A 37 -11.81 -12.20 -1.99
CA LEU A 37 -10.94 -13.26 -1.46
C LEU A 37 -11.54 -13.70 -0.12
N SER A 38 -11.92 -14.96 0.00
CA SER A 38 -12.61 -15.46 1.21
C SER A 38 -12.37 -16.95 1.40
N ASP A 39 -12.14 -17.37 2.64
CA ASP A 39 -11.95 -18.79 3.01
C ASP A 39 -13.13 -19.70 2.65
N GLY A 40 -14.33 -19.14 2.45
CA GLY A 40 -15.49 -19.90 2.01
C GLY A 40 -15.47 -20.27 0.53
N TYR A 41 -14.52 -19.77 -0.25
CA TYR A 41 -14.44 -19.99 -1.70
C TYR A 41 -13.55 -21.18 -2.05
N SER A 42 -13.90 -21.87 -3.14
CA SER A 42 -13.05 -22.94 -3.68
C SER A 42 -11.74 -22.36 -4.24
N SER A 43 -10.67 -23.16 -4.28
CA SER A 43 -9.38 -22.72 -4.84
C SER A 43 -9.51 -22.17 -6.26
N ASN A 44 -10.33 -22.81 -7.12
CA ASN A 44 -10.59 -22.28 -8.47
C ASN A 44 -11.22 -20.87 -8.45
N ARG A 45 -12.11 -20.61 -7.49
CA ARG A 45 -12.75 -19.30 -7.30
C ARG A 45 -11.72 -18.28 -6.83
N ILE A 46 -10.91 -18.62 -5.84
CA ILE A 46 -9.81 -17.78 -5.33
C ILE A 46 -8.82 -17.43 -6.44
N LEU A 47 -8.35 -18.43 -7.19
CA LEU A 47 -7.43 -18.25 -8.30
C LEU A 47 -7.99 -17.31 -9.38
N ASN A 48 -9.28 -17.42 -9.68
CA ASN A 48 -9.94 -16.51 -10.62
C ASN A 48 -10.01 -15.08 -10.08
N SER A 49 -10.35 -14.89 -8.80
CA SER A 49 -10.31 -13.57 -8.14
C SER A 49 -8.90 -12.97 -8.18
N ILE A 50 -7.87 -13.73 -7.83
CA ILE A 50 -6.47 -13.28 -7.87
C ILE A 50 -6.09 -12.83 -9.30
N LYS A 51 -6.39 -13.65 -10.31
CA LYS A 51 -6.14 -13.30 -11.72
C LYS A 51 -6.89 -12.04 -12.14
N ALA A 52 -8.14 -11.87 -11.70
CA ALA A 52 -8.94 -10.69 -12.00
C ALA A 52 -8.36 -9.42 -11.34
N ILE A 53 -7.90 -9.52 -10.08
CA ILE A 53 -7.21 -8.44 -9.38
C ILE A 53 -5.93 -8.06 -10.13
N ILE A 54 -5.03 -9.02 -10.37
CA ILE A 54 -3.75 -8.77 -11.04
C ILE A 54 -3.96 -8.17 -12.43
N GLY A 55 -4.91 -8.71 -13.21
CA GLY A 55 -5.24 -8.18 -14.53
C GLY A 55 -5.80 -6.75 -14.47
N SER A 56 -6.69 -6.47 -13.51
CA SER A 56 -7.34 -5.16 -13.36
C SER A 56 -6.41 -4.08 -12.81
N PHE A 57 -5.41 -4.47 -12.01
CA PHE A 57 -4.49 -3.58 -11.31
C PHE A 57 -3.03 -3.82 -11.67
N SER A 58 -2.77 -4.27 -12.90
CA SER A 58 -1.42 -4.65 -13.40
C SER A 58 -0.35 -3.56 -13.35
N LYS A 59 -0.72 -2.31 -13.06
CA LYS A 59 0.19 -1.17 -12.89
C LYS A 59 0.43 -0.80 -11.42
N ALA A 60 -0.07 -1.58 -10.48
CA ALA A 60 0.26 -1.40 -9.07
C ALA A 60 1.76 -1.62 -8.86
N ILE A 61 2.40 -0.76 -8.08
CA ILE A 61 3.84 -0.85 -7.82
C ILE A 61 4.20 -2.02 -6.91
N PHE A 62 3.31 -2.33 -5.95
CA PHE A 62 3.34 -3.51 -5.11
C PHE A 62 1.96 -3.72 -4.49
N PHE A 63 1.80 -4.86 -3.84
CA PHE A 63 0.63 -5.22 -3.07
C PHE A 63 0.98 -5.07 -1.58
N VAL A 64 0.02 -4.60 -0.81
CA VAL A 64 0.07 -4.51 0.65
C VAL A 64 -0.97 -5.48 1.18
N VAL A 65 -0.64 -6.27 2.18
CA VAL A 65 -1.63 -7.03 2.94
C VAL A 65 -1.73 -6.46 4.34
N ASP A 66 -2.95 -6.30 4.84
CA ASP A 66 -3.17 -6.00 6.25
C ASP A 66 -2.92 -7.25 7.09
N ASP A 67 -1.80 -7.30 7.81
CA ASP A 67 -1.41 -8.45 8.62
C ASP A 67 -2.28 -8.65 9.89
N ASP A 68 -3.15 -7.69 10.19
CA ASP A 68 -4.21 -7.81 11.20
C ASP A 68 -5.56 -8.28 10.61
N SER A 69 -5.68 -8.48 9.29
CA SER A 69 -6.93 -8.90 8.64
C SER A 69 -7.27 -10.38 8.82
N GLU A 70 -8.55 -10.71 8.69
CA GLU A 70 -9.01 -12.09 8.56
C GLU A 70 -8.45 -12.75 7.30
N LEU A 71 -8.35 -12.00 6.20
CA LEU A 71 -7.74 -12.43 4.95
C LEU A 71 -6.30 -12.91 5.15
N PHE A 72 -5.46 -12.20 5.90
CA PHE A 72 -4.08 -12.62 6.15
C PHE A 72 -4.01 -13.92 6.98
N ARG A 73 -4.90 -14.07 7.96
CA ARG A 73 -5.01 -15.28 8.79
C ARG A 73 -5.73 -16.46 8.11
N SER A 74 -6.28 -16.22 6.93
CA SER A 74 -7.11 -17.15 6.20
C SER A 74 -6.31 -18.35 5.66
N LYS A 75 -6.98 -19.47 5.44
CA LYS A 75 -6.37 -20.67 4.82
C LYS A 75 -6.02 -20.45 3.35
N VAL A 76 -6.66 -19.47 2.69
CA VAL A 76 -6.41 -19.14 1.29
C VAL A 76 -5.23 -18.17 1.10
N PHE A 77 -4.75 -17.51 2.16
CA PHE A 77 -3.64 -16.56 2.05
C PHE A 77 -2.34 -17.14 1.48
N PRO A 78 -1.90 -18.37 1.84
CA PRO A 78 -0.73 -18.98 1.21
C PRO A 78 -0.88 -19.14 -0.32
N GLU A 79 -2.08 -19.44 -0.81
CA GLU A 79 -2.38 -19.52 -2.24
C GLU A 79 -2.27 -18.13 -2.91
N ILE A 80 -2.79 -17.09 -2.26
CA ILE A 80 -2.68 -15.69 -2.71
C ILE A 80 -1.21 -15.27 -2.81
N SER A 81 -0.45 -15.46 -1.73
CA SER A 81 0.97 -15.09 -1.68
C SER A 81 1.77 -15.82 -2.77
N SER A 82 1.55 -17.13 -2.94
CA SER A 82 2.24 -17.93 -3.95
C SER A 82 1.93 -17.45 -5.37
N GLU A 83 0.69 -17.07 -5.67
CA GLU A 83 0.33 -16.55 -7.00
C GLU A 83 0.94 -15.17 -7.29
N LEU A 84 1.08 -14.31 -6.29
CA LEU A 84 1.78 -13.02 -6.44
C LEU A 84 3.28 -13.23 -6.66
N GLU A 85 3.90 -14.09 -5.85
CA GLU A 85 5.33 -14.43 -5.93
C GLU A 85 5.70 -15.02 -7.29
N LYS A 86 4.91 -15.98 -7.82
CA LYS A 86 5.12 -16.58 -9.15
C LYS A 86 5.18 -15.56 -10.28
N ARG A 87 4.60 -14.36 -10.08
CA ARG A 87 4.54 -13.27 -11.05
C ARG A 87 5.52 -12.14 -10.72
N ASN A 88 6.42 -12.36 -9.76
CA ASN A 88 7.35 -11.36 -9.23
C ASN A 88 6.63 -10.09 -8.74
N ILE A 89 5.43 -10.24 -8.19
CA ILE A 89 4.69 -9.13 -7.59
C ILE A 89 5.09 -9.04 -6.12
N LYS A 90 5.71 -7.92 -5.74
CA LYS A 90 6.08 -7.65 -4.35
C LYS A 90 4.85 -7.54 -3.46
N LEU A 91 4.85 -8.30 -2.38
CA LEU A 91 3.85 -8.23 -1.30
C LEU A 91 4.53 -7.69 -0.04
N VAL A 92 3.97 -6.63 0.52
CA VAL A 92 4.49 -5.91 1.70
C VAL A 92 3.48 -6.03 2.83
N LEU A 93 3.93 -6.29 4.05
CA LEU A 93 3.03 -6.26 5.21
C LEU A 93 2.69 -4.81 5.57
N LYS A 94 1.43 -4.55 5.92
CA LYS A 94 1.00 -3.19 6.30
C LYS A 94 1.76 -2.68 7.53
N SER A 95 2.11 -3.56 8.47
CA SER A 95 2.95 -3.26 9.63
C SER A 95 4.39 -2.83 9.30
N GLU A 96 4.92 -3.15 8.11
CA GLU A 96 6.22 -2.65 7.65
C GLU A 96 6.16 -1.18 7.22
N LEU A 97 4.97 -0.61 7.05
CA LEU A 97 4.78 0.79 6.70
C LEU A 97 4.67 1.62 7.98
N TYR A 98 5.51 2.65 8.09
CA TYR A 98 5.41 3.59 9.20
C TYR A 98 4.17 4.46 9.04
N LYS A 99 3.21 4.26 9.94
CA LYS A 99 1.91 4.93 9.88
C LYS A 99 1.97 6.27 10.59
N LEU A 100 1.62 7.34 9.88
CA LEU A 100 1.33 8.64 10.48
C LEU A 100 -0.18 8.74 10.66
N GLU A 101 -0.64 8.49 11.88
CA GLU A 101 -2.03 8.69 12.29
C GLU A 101 -2.06 9.58 13.52
N ASN A 102 -2.22 10.87 13.30
CA ASN A 102 -2.29 11.84 14.37
C ASN A 102 -3.61 12.60 14.27
N LYS A 103 -4.28 12.77 15.42
CA LYS A 103 -5.55 13.50 15.48
C LYS A 103 -5.35 15.01 15.48
N GLU A 104 -4.16 15.46 15.87
CA GLU A 104 -3.79 16.86 15.96
C GLU A 104 -2.54 17.16 15.10
N GLU A 105 -2.51 18.35 14.53
CA GLU A 105 -1.44 18.80 13.64
C GLU A 105 -0.06 18.85 14.34
N THR A 106 -0.03 19.25 15.61
CA THR A 106 1.23 19.26 16.39
C THR A 106 1.78 17.85 16.59
N ASP A 107 0.90 16.88 16.84
CA ASP A 107 1.30 15.48 16.99
C ASP A 107 1.79 14.87 15.67
N LEU A 108 1.21 15.31 14.54
CA LEU A 108 1.67 14.93 13.20
C LEU A 108 3.12 15.37 12.97
N TYR A 109 3.43 16.64 13.25
CA TYR A 109 4.78 17.16 13.11
C TYR A 109 5.77 16.48 14.05
N ASN A 110 5.39 16.26 15.31
CA ASN A 110 6.23 15.56 16.29
C ASN A 110 6.53 14.12 15.88
N SER A 111 5.52 13.39 15.39
CA SER A 111 5.67 12.03 14.89
C SER A 111 6.59 11.99 13.67
N PHE A 112 6.37 12.90 12.73
CA PHE A 112 7.20 13.03 11.54
C PHE A 112 8.66 13.35 11.89
N ASP A 113 8.92 14.29 12.80
CA ASP A 113 10.26 14.61 13.27
C ASP A 113 10.93 13.44 14.01
N SER A 114 10.15 12.66 14.77
CA SER A 114 10.65 11.48 15.48
C SER A 114 11.18 10.41 14.53
N ILE A 115 10.54 10.22 13.38
CA ILE A 115 10.99 9.29 12.33
C ILE A 115 12.43 9.62 11.92
N PHE A 116 12.74 10.89 11.61
CA PHE A 116 14.06 11.28 11.13
C PHE A 116 15.15 11.26 12.20
N LYS A 117 14.77 11.39 13.48
CA LYS A 117 15.71 11.22 14.61
C LYS A 117 16.07 9.76 14.84
N GLN A 118 15.18 8.83 14.48
CA GLN A 118 15.37 7.38 14.65
C GLN A 118 16.00 6.71 13.42
N LEU A 119 15.95 7.38 12.25
CA LEU A 119 16.54 6.90 11.00
C LEU A 119 18.08 6.92 11.03
N ALA A 120 18.67 5.82 11.51
CA ALA A 120 20.11 5.60 11.53
C ALA A 120 20.66 5.05 10.19
N GLU A 121 20.24 5.63 9.05
CA GLU A 121 20.66 5.30 7.66
C GLU A 121 19.74 4.36 6.83
N GLU A 122 18.60 3.93 7.36
CA GLU A 122 17.68 3.04 6.63
C GLU A 122 16.69 3.76 5.69
N LYS A 123 16.10 3.01 4.75
CA LYS A 123 14.98 3.48 3.91
C LYS A 123 13.67 3.20 4.66
N LEU A 124 12.76 4.17 4.73
CA LEU A 124 11.44 3.99 5.36
C LEU A 124 10.31 4.29 4.38
N ASN A 125 9.30 3.42 4.37
CA ASN A 125 8.03 3.68 3.71
C ASN A 125 7.06 4.29 4.72
N ILE A 126 6.58 5.50 4.43
CA ILE A 126 5.63 6.20 5.29
C ILE A 126 4.24 6.12 4.66
N LEU A 127 3.26 5.69 5.45
CA LEU A 127 1.85 5.71 5.10
C LEU A 127 1.16 6.85 5.84
N CYS A 128 0.54 7.76 5.11
CA CYS A 128 -0.25 8.87 5.64
C CYS A 128 -1.48 9.12 4.76
N ILE A 129 -2.47 9.82 5.32
CA ILE A 129 -3.59 10.34 4.54
C ILE A 129 -3.16 11.56 3.72
N ALA A 130 -3.95 11.89 2.68
CA ALA A 130 -3.57 12.95 1.74
C ALA A 130 -3.54 14.34 2.38
N GLU A 131 -4.42 14.56 3.35
CA GLU A 131 -4.54 15.78 4.14
C GLU A 131 -3.26 16.03 4.95
N ASP A 132 -2.83 15.03 5.72
CA ASP A 132 -1.60 15.06 6.52
C ASP A 132 -0.36 15.25 5.65
N TYR A 133 -0.29 14.58 4.49
CA TYR A 133 0.81 14.77 3.55
C TYR A 133 0.97 16.23 3.12
N ASN A 134 -0.15 16.93 2.86
CA ASN A 134 -0.11 18.33 2.46
C ASN A 134 0.39 19.23 3.60
N LEU A 135 -0.01 18.97 4.84
CA LEU A 135 0.49 19.68 6.02
C LEU A 135 1.99 19.48 6.23
N LEU A 136 2.52 18.31 5.86
CA LEU A 136 3.93 17.96 5.98
C LEU A 136 4.82 18.52 4.84
N LEU A 137 4.27 19.09 3.77
CA LEU A 137 5.07 19.62 2.65
C LEU A 137 6.17 20.63 3.05
N PRO A 138 5.93 21.58 3.99
CA PRO A 138 6.97 22.47 4.49
C PRO A 138 8.11 21.71 5.18
N GLU A 139 7.77 20.73 6.01
CA GLU A 139 8.75 19.90 6.74
C GLU A 139 9.54 18.97 5.82
N ILE A 140 8.87 18.34 4.86
CA ILE A 140 9.52 17.56 3.78
C ILE A 140 10.54 18.44 3.06
N THR A 141 10.19 19.70 2.76
CA THR A 141 11.09 20.66 2.12
C THR A 141 12.26 21.04 3.02
N ARG A 142 12.03 21.22 4.33
CA ARG A 142 13.09 21.46 5.31
C ARG A 142 14.08 20.29 5.39
N TYR A 143 13.57 19.06 5.51
CA TYR A 143 14.40 17.86 5.57
C TYR A 143 15.18 17.60 4.27
N ARG A 144 14.59 17.90 3.10
CA ARG A 144 15.31 17.86 1.81
C ARG A 144 16.54 18.76 1.78
N LYS A 145 16.46 19.96 2.38
CA LYS A 145 17.59 20.92 2.42
C LYS A 145 18.77 20.42 3.25
N VAL A 146 18.53 19.56 4.24
CA VAL A 146 19.58 18.99 5.10
C VAL A 146 20.02 17.59 4.68
N GLY A 147 19.60 17.13 3.49
CA GLY A 147 20.14 15.94 2.82
C GLY A 147 19.21 14.74 2.74
N PHE A 148 18.02 14.78 3.34
CA PHE A 148 17.08 13.65 3.24
C PHE A 148 16.45 13.55 1.85
N LYS A 149 16.31 12.32 1.36
CA LYS A 149 15.67 12.01 0.09
C LYS A 149 14.26 11.47 0.33
N PHE A 150 13.29 12.13 -0.29
CA PHE A 150 11.90 11.67 -0.33
C PHE A 150 11.61 11.25 -1.76
N ILE A 151 11.57 9.94 -1.98
CA ILE A 151 11.40 9.32 -3.28
C ILE A 151 10.07 8.58 -3.35
N ASN A 152 9.57 8.37 -4.58
CA ASN A 152 8.41 7.51 -4.77
C ASN A 152 8.77 6.06 -4.45
N PRO A 153 7.83 5.25 -3.92
CA PRO A 153 8.13 3.87 -3.57
C PRO A 153 8.55 2.99 -4.75
N SER A 154 8.15 3.31 -5.99
CA SER A 154 8.64 2.61 -7.19
C SER A 154 10.15 2.74 -7.42
N LEU A 155 10.76 3.80 -6.89
CA LEU A 155 12.19 4.12 -7.09
C LEU A 155 13.08 3.48 -6.02
N ILE A 156 12.49 2.76 -5.06
CA ILE A 156 13.22 2.14 -3.95
C ILE A 156 14.08 0.96 -4.42
N GLU A 157 13.76 0.40 -5.59
CA GLU A 157 14.53 -0.66 -6.27
C GLU A 157 15.22 -0.11 -7.54
N ASN A 158 16.37 0.53 -7.32
CA ASN A 158 17.55 0.57 -8.19
C ASN A 158 18.79 0.55 -7.31
#